data_AF-A0A348PIJ1-F1
#
_entry.id   AF-A0A348PIJ1-F1
#
_cell.length_a   1.000
_cell.length_b   1.000
_cell.length_c   1.000
_cell.angle_alpha   90.00
_cell.angle_beta   90.00
_cell.angle_gamma   90.00
#
_symmetry.space_group_name_H-M   'P 1'
#
loop_
_entity.id
_entity.type
_entity.pdbx_description
1 polymer ?
#
loop_
_entity_poly.entity_id
_entity_poly.type
_entity_poly.pdbx_seq_one_letter_code
_entity_poly.pdbx_strand_id
1 'polypeptide(L)' 'MQKDTNYTFDNVRVVMVNTTEPGNIGAAARAMKNMNLSKLYLVNPKGYPSAVA' A
#
# COMPACT_ATOMS: atom_id res chain seq x y z
N MET A 1 -25.99 21.84 -8.77
CA MET A 1 -24.53 21.99 -8.63
C MET A 1 -23.95 20.60 -8.35
N GLN A 2 -23.64 19.82 -9.39
CA GLN A 2 -22.90 18.56 -9.21
C GLN A 2 -21.46 18.94 -8.86
N LYS A 3 -20.97 18.50 -7.70
CA LYS A 3 -19.53 18.52 -7.43
C LYS A 3 -18.97 17.25 -8.07
N ASP A 4 -18.14 17.40 -9.08
CA ASP A 4 -17.36 16.30 -9.63
C ASP A 4 -16.36 15.81 -8.56
N THR A 5 -16.78 14.86 -7.73
CA THR A 5 -15.94 14.22 -6.70
C THR A 5 -15.12 13.08 -7.31
N ASN A 6 -14.38 13.36 -8.39
CA ASN A 6 -13.32 12.45 -8.84
C ASN A 6 -12.05 12.75 -8.03
N TYR A 7 -12.00 12.25 -6.80
CA TYR A 7 -10.76 12.25 -6.03
C TYR A 7 -9.85 11.14 -6.57
N THR A 8 -8.74 11.53 -7.19
CA THR A 8 -7.68 10.58 -7.55
C THR A 8 -6.62 10.57 -6.46
N PHE A 9 -6.19 9.38 -6.04
CA PHE A 9 -5.13 9.23 -5.05
C PHE A 9 -3.75 9.04 -5.68
N ASP A 10 -3.58 9.49 -6.92
CA ASP A 10 -2.35 9.32 -7.68
C ASP A 10 -1.15 10.00 -6.99
N ASN A 11 -1.37 10.98 -6.12
CA ASN A 11 -0.29 11.67 -5.41
C ASN A 11 -0.05 11.15 -3.98
N VAL A 12 -0.81 10.17 -3.51
CA VAL A 12 -0.62 9.57 -2.19
C VAL A 12 0.38 8.43 -2.28
N ARG A 13 1.40 8.43 -1.40
CA ARG A 13 2.36 7.33 -1.26
C ARG A 13 2.21 6.70 0.12
N VAL A 14 1.99 5.39 0.15
CA VAL A 14 2.03 4.60 1.38
C VAL A 14 3.45 4.08 1.54
N VAL A 15 4.13 4.47 2.61
CA VAL A 15 5.53 4.08 2.88
C VAL A 15 5.57 3.23 4.14
N MET A 16 5.96 1.96 4.00
CA MET A 16 6.15 1.06 5.15
C MET A 16 7.64 0.94 5.44
N VAL A 17 8.04 1.29 6.67
CA VAL A 17 9.46 1.34 7.09
C VAL A 17 9.73 0.20 8.07
N ASN A 18 10.81 -0.55 7.84
CA ASN A 18 11.27 -1.66 8.69
C ASN A 18 10.17 -2.70 9.00
N THR A 19 9.30 -3.00 8.03
CA THR A 19 8.27 -4.04 8.22
C THR A 19 8.91 -5.39 8.44
N THR A 20 8.62 -6.02 9.58
CA THR A 20 9.25 -7.27 10.00
C THR A 20 8.58 -8.51 9.43
N GLU A 21 7.25 -8.50 9.37
CA GLU A 21 6.42 -9.60 8.91
C GLU A 21 5.97 -9.35 7.45
N PRO A 22 6.45 -10.14 6.47
CA PRO A 22 6.10 -9.95 5.06
C PRO A 22 4.58 -10.02 4.78
N GLY A 23 3.83 -10.80 5.55
CA GLY A 23 2.37 -10.90 5.43
C GLY A 23 1.65 -9.55 5.62
N ASN A 24 2.21 -8.66 6.45
CA ASN A 24 1.65 -7.31 6.66
C ASN A 24 1.76 -6.43 5.40
N ILE A 25 2.76 -6.66 4.56
CA ILE A 25 2.91 -5.95 3.28
C ILE A 25 1.77 -6.36 2.33
N GLY A 26 1.46 -7.66 2.28
CA GLY A 26 0.33 -8.18 1.52
C GLY A 26 -1.02 -7.66 2.04
N ALA A 27 -1.21 -7.64 3.35
CA ALA A 27 -2.41 -7.09 3.99
C ALA A 27 -2.57 -5.59 3.69
N ALA A 28 -1.50 -4.81 3.79
CA ALA A 28 -1.49 -3.39 3.43
C ALA A 28 -1.83 -3.17 1.95
N ALA A 29 -1.21 -3.93 1.04
CA ALA A 29 -1.51 -3.85 -0.39
C ALA A 29 -2.99 -4.17 -0.69
N ARG A 30 -3.56 -5.16 0.00
CA ARG A 30 -5.00 -5.51 -0.12
C ARG A 30 -5.89 -4.37 0.36
N ALA A 31 -5.58 -3.76 1.51
CA ALA A 31 -6.32 -2.61 2.01
C ALA A 31 -6.22 -1.41 1.04
N MET A 32 -5.02 -1.13 0.54
CA MET A 32 -4.78 -0.06 -0.44
C MET A 32 -5.62 -0.23 -1.71
N LYS A 33 -5.68 -1.45 -2.25
CA LYS A 33 -6.50 -1.74 -3.44
C LYS A 33 -7.98 -1.42 -3.21
N ASN A 34 -8.53 -1.79 -2.05
CA ASN A 34 -9.92 -1.49 -1.70
C ASN A 34 -10.18 0.01 -1.54
N MET A 35 -9.14 0.80 -1.28
CA MET A 35 -9.18 2.26 -1.08
C MET A 35 -8.72 3.05 -2.31
N ASN A 36 -8.56 2.40 -3.47
CA ASN A 36 -8.08 3.02 -4.71
C ASN A 36 -6.69 3.70 -4.55
N LEU A 37 -5.84 3.14 -3.68
CA LEU A 37 -4.44 3.52 -3.50
C LEU A 37 -3.54 2.51 -4.22
N SER A 38 -2.54 3.01 -4.94
CA SER A 38 -1.70 2.17 -5.81
C SER A 38 -0.19 2.29 -5.55
N LYS A 39 0.25 3.30 -4.80
CA LYS A 39 1.68 3.63 -4.62
C LYS A 39 2.20 3.15 -3.27
N LEU A 40 2.61 1.88 -3.19
CA LEU A 40 3.24 1.28 -2.01
C LEU A 40 4.76 1.29 -2.14
N TYR A 41 5.44 1.82 -1.14
CA TYR A 41 6.91 1.85 -1.04
C TYR A 41 7.35 1.17 0.25
N LEU A 42 8.43 0.40 0.17
CA LEU A 42 9.01 -0.30 1.30
C LEU A 42 10.41 0.22 1.57
N VAL A 43 10.70 0.56 2.82
CA VAL A 43 12.03 0.99 3.26
C VAL A 43 12.57 -0.05 4.22
N ASN A 44 13.65 -0.72 3.81
CA ASN A 44 14.33 -1.76 4.59
C ASN A 44 13.39 -2.84 5.18
N PRO A 45 12.48 -3.45 4.38
CA PRO A 45 11.63 -4.52 4.89
C PRO A 45 12.47 -5.78 5.20
N LYS A 46 12.08 -6.53 6.23
CA LYS A 46 12.73 -7.79 6.60
C LYS A 46 12.02 -8.96 5.90
N GLY A 47 12.79 -9.86 5.28
CA GLY A 47 12.25 -11.11 4.73
C GLY A 47 11.28 -10.95 3.55
N TYR A 48 11.28 -9.79 2.87
CA TYR A 48 10.46 -9.53 1.69
C TYR A 48 11.31 -9.49 0.41
N PRO A 49 10.86 -10.07 -0.72
CA PRO A 49 9.62 -10.84 -0.87
C PRO A 49 9.71 -12.20 -0.14
N SER A 50 8.59 -12.63 0.45
CA SER A 50 8.49 -13.94 1.08
C SER A 50 7.93 -14.96 0.09
N ALA A 51 8.49 -16.17 0.07
CA ALA A 51 7.97 -17.29 -0.71
C ALA A 51 6.71 -17.91 -0.09
N VAL A 52 6.45 -17.63 1.19
CA VAL A 52 5.26 -18.06 1.94
C VAL A 52 4.37 -16.86 2.22
N ALA A 53 3.07 -17.06 2.02
CA ALA A 53 2.04 -16.06 2.28
C ALA A 53 1.83 -15.84 3.79
#